data_AF-A0A9W6Z107-F1
#
_entry.id   AF-A0A9W6Z107-F1
#
_cell.length_a   1.000
_cell.length_b   1.000
_cell.length_c   1.000
_cell.angle_alpha   90.00
_cell.angle_beta   90.00
_cell.angle_gamma   90.00
#
_symmetry.space_group_name_H-M   'P 1'
#
loop_
_entity.id
_entity.type
_entity.pdbx_description
1 polymer ?
#
loop_
_entity_poly.entity_id
_entity_poly.type
_entity_poly.pdbx_seq_one_letter_code
_entity_poly.pdbx_strand_id
1 'polypeptide(L)'
;MMIGIGNVGENLESYYSGNTYLTTNGGITWREVKKGVYMWEYGDQGSVIVLVNGKDNTNKLSYSVDEGENWVDYQFTDEEVTVEDISNIPSDNSLTFLLFTRVPLARGDKTKVFRIDFSQLLRDKCNLDLEHPDADDFTLWTPVNPLQKNGCLLGHEVQYYRKNRGSTATRTLCRVGKKLIQPYTVVRNCPCTKQDYECDFNHFRDSSGSCKLIHHSSGLYRSQICNADDAPDEYFLPTGYRKISLSTCEGGEELDKSSKSQPCKGKEDKFYKKHPRASLFSKFLLWLLIIVAILLVVNVAYKFYLNHRYGEIRLDEESNFSVVENVGGHDVYLQQFKDYSGQFVITSLAVTSQAIRYVVLAVKDIRSKLKHRLTGSGYRGGTSAYIVTDEDANEFFRENEAEEEEFVDDGNSASPVPELHDDSDDEEAPLNDSGH
;
A
#
# COMPACT_ATOMS: atom_id res chain seq x y z
N MET A 1 -3.73 -6.25 19.08
CA MET A 1 -3.66 -5.81 20.50
C MET A 1 -2.22 -6.00 20.95
N MET A 2 -1.70 -5.19 21.88
CA MET A 2 -0.33 -5.39 22.39
C MET A 2 -0.31 -5.19 23.90
N ILE A 3 0.34 -6.12 24.61
CA ILE A 3 0.66 -6.01 26.04
C ILE A 3 2.17 -5.92 26.18
N GLY A 4 2.62 -5.14 27.15
CA GLY A 4 4.04 -5.02 27.43
C GLY A 4 4.29 -4.56 28.86
N ILE A 5 5.49 -4.86 29.35
CA ILE A 5 5.98 -4.36 30.62
C ILE A 5 6.85 -3.13 30.36
N GLY A 6 6.67 -2.09 31.16
CA GLY A 6 7.46 -0.88 31.05
C GLY A 6 7.26 0.07 32.24
N ASN A 7 7.70 1.31 32.07
CA ASN A 7 7.53 2.38 33.04
C ASN A 7 7.15 3.69 32.32
N VAL A 8 6.60 4.64 33.07
CA VAL A 8 6.32 5.99 32.56
C VAL A 8 7.46 6.91 33.00
N GLY A 9 8.28 7.35 32.05
CA GLY A 9 9.43 8.22 32.32
C GLY A 9 10.24 8.51 31.06
N GLU A 10 11.33 9.26 31.23
CA GLU A 10 12.24 9.61 30.12
C GLU A 10 13.14 8.43 29.70
N ASN A 11 13.37 7.48 30.60
CA ASN A 11 14.25 6.32 30.41
C ASN A 11 13.59 5.05 30.91
N LEU A 12 14.00 3.91 30.35
CA LEU A 12 13.60 2.60 30.86
C LEU A 12 14.24 2.32 32.21
N GLU A 13 13.41 1.88 33.15
CA GLU A 13 13.86 1.39 34.45
C GLU A 13 14.19 -0.12 34.41
N SER A 14 14.59 -0.67 35.56
CA SER A 14 14.75 -2.11 35.72
C SER A 14 13.45 -2.84 35.41
N TYR A 15 13.54 -3.96 34.70
CA TYR A 15 12.38 -4.79 34.35
C TYR A 15 11.46 -5.08 35.55
N TYR A 16 12.04 -5.38 36.71
CA TYR A 16 11.30 -5.75 37.92
C TYR A 16 10.65 -4.60 38.68
N SER A 17 10.89 -3.34 38.30
CA SER A 17 10.14 -2.16 38.76
C SER A 17 9.05 -1.73 37.77
N GLY A 18 8.95 -2.39 36.62
CA GLY A 18 7.94 -2.10 35.61
C GLY A 18 6.52 -2.49 36.01
N ASN A 19 5.56 -1.86 35.34
CA ASN A 19 4.15 -2.22 35.37
C ASN A 19 3.73 -2.82 34.03
N THR A 20 2.58 -3.48 34.00
CA THR A 20 2.03 -4.11 32.81
C THR A 20 1.02 -3.17 32.14
N TYR A 21 1.22 -2.89 30.86
CA TYR A 21 0.42 -1.98 30.05
C TYR A 21 -0.20 -2.70 28.86
N LEU A 22 -1.34 -2.18 28.40
CA LEU A 22 -2.11 -2.72 27.29
C LEU A 22 -2.53 -1.60 26.34
N THR A 23 -2.43 -1.87 25.04
CA THR A 23 -3.03 -1.05 23.98
C THR A 23 -3.92 -1.89 23.07
N THR A 24 -5.07 -1.32 22.74
CA THR A 24 -6.09 -1.92 21.87
C THR A 24 -6.16 -1.24 20.50
N ASN A 25 -5.33 -0.23 20.23
CA ASN A 25 -5.38 0.58 19.01
C ASN A 25 -3.99 0.79 18.38
N GLY A 26 -3.14 -0.23 18.45
CA GLY A 26 -1.84 -0.22 17.78
C GLY A 26 -0.81 0.74 18.40
N GLY A 27 -0.93 1.04 19.69
CA GLY A 27 0.05 1.85 20.41
C GLY A 27 -0.23 3.35 20.47
N ILE A 28 -1.38 3.80 19.98
CA ILE A 28 -1.80 5.21 20.07
C ILE A 28 -2.13 5.59 21.51
N THR A 29 -2.92 4.76 22.19
CA THR A 29 -3.22 4.93 23.62
C THR A 29 -2.81 3.68 24.38
N TRP A 30 -2.16 3.89 25.51
CA TRP A 30 -1.78 2.85 26.46
C TRP A 30 -2.50 3.05 27.78
N ARG A 31 -2.82 1.95 28.45
CA ARG A 31 -3.32 1.96 29.83
C ARG A 31 -2.51 1.01 30.70
N GLU A 32 -2.23 1.42 31.93
CA GLU A 32 -1.71 0.52 32.95
C GLU A 32 -2.85 -0.42 33.37
N VAL A 33 -2.68 -1.73 33.17
CA VAL A 33 -3.71 -2.73 33.50
C VAL A 33 -3.44 -3.44 34.82
N LYS A 34 -2.16 -3.62 35.17
CA LYS A 34 -1.73 -4.17 36.46
C LYS A 34 -0.40 -3.54 36.88
N LYS A 35 -0.26 -3.28 38.18
CA LYS A 35 1.00 -2.84 38.79
C LYS A 35 1.92 -4.03 39.00
N GLY A 36 3.17 -3.91 38.58
CA GLY A 36 4.15 -4.99 38.59
C GLY A 36 4.24 -5.78 37.28
N VAL A 37 5.09 -6.80 37.32
CA VAL A 37 5.44 -7.68 36.20
C VAL A 37 4.45 -8.84 36.14
N TYR A 38 3.67 -8.91 35.06
CA TYR A 38 2.75 -10.01 34.80
C TYR A 38 3.13 -10.68 33.49
N MET A 39 3.05 -12.01 33.47
CA MET A 39 3.00 -12.79 32.24
C MET A 39 1.58 -12.71 31.67
N TRP A 40 1.44 -12.74 30.35
CA TRP A 40 0.16 -12.67 29.66
C TRP A 40 0.05 -13.73 28.59
N GLU A 41 -1.19 -14.15 28.31
CA GLU A 41 -1.51 -15.00 27.17
C GLU A 41 -2.85 -14.62 26.56
N TYR A 42 -2.99 -14.81 25.26
CA TYR A 42 -4.24 -14.56 24.53
C TYR A 42 -4.98 -15.87 24.27
N GLY A 43 -6.30 -15.81 24.38
CA GLY A 43 -7.19 -16.91 24.01
C GLY A 43 -8.25 -16.45 23.03
N ASP A 44 -8.61 -17.35 22.12
CA ASP A 44 -9.67 -17.16 21.12
C ASP A 44 -9.51 -15.81 20.37
N GLN A 45 -8.31 -15.60 19.82
CA GLN A 45 -7.92 -14.44 19.01
C GLN A 45 -8.06 -13.10 19.75
N GLY A 46 -7.69 -13.09 21.03
CA GLY A 46 -7.77 -11.91 21.89
C GLY A 46 -9.14 -11.68 22.53
N SER A 47 -10.05 -12.65 22.43
CA SER A 47 -11.33 -12.66 23.14
C SER A 47 -11.17 -12.82 24.65
N VAL A 48 -10.15 -13.55 25.08
CA VAL A 48 -9.76 -13.67 26.49
C VAL A 48 -8.31 -13.23 26.61
N ILE A 49 -8.04 -12.42 27.63
CA ILE A 49 -6.69 -12.06 28.03
C ILE A 49 -6.50 -12.61 29.44
N VAL A 50 -5.45 -13.39 29.65
CA VAL A 50 -5.07 -13.87 30.98
C VAL A 50 -3.79 -13.18 31.40
N LEU A 51 -3.74 -12.73 32.65
CA LEU A 51 -2.56 -12.21 33.32
C LEU A 51 -2.27 -13.02 34.57
N VAL A 52 -1.00 -13.29 34.83
CA VAL A 52 -0.55 -13.96 36.06
C VAL A 52 0.73 -13.31 36.56
N ASN A 53 0.90 -13.21 37.88
CA ASN A 53 2.10 -12.59 38.45
C ASN A 53 3.34 -13.37 37.99
N GLY A 54 4.27 -12.67 37.33
CA GLY A 54 5.48 -13.26 36.76
C GLY A 54 6.73 -13.09 37.63
N LYS A 55 6.57 -12.63 38.88
CA LYS A 55 7.66 -12.29 39.79
C LYS A 55 7.52 -12.93 41.16
N ASP A 56 6.36 -12.74 41.79
CA ASP A 56 6.08 -13.20 43.15
C ASP A 56 5.20 -14.45 43.12
N ASN A 57 5.23 -15.23 44.20
CA ASN A 57 4.33 -16.36 44.35
C ASN A 57 2.87 -15.88 44.34
N THR A 58 2.02 -16.63 43.65
CA THR A 58 0.61 -16.29 43.51
C THR A 58 -0.25 -17.55 43.50
N ASN A 59 -1.49 -17.38 43.91
CA ASN A 59 -2.57 -18.37 43.72
C ASN A 59 -3.73 -17.81 42.89
N LYS A 60 -3.55 -16.61 42.33
CA LYS A 60 -4.55 -15.90 41.53
C LYS A 60 -4.05 -15.65 40.11
N LEU A 61 -4.98 -15.78 39.17
CA LEU A 61 -4.86 -15.27 37.80
C LEU A 61 -5.89 -14.17 37.62
N SER A 62 -5.56 -13.15 36.83
CA SER A 62 -6.50 -12.11 36.41
C SER A 62 -6.89 -12.35 34.97
N TYR A 63 -8.16 -12.20 34.62
CA TYR A 63 -8.59 -12.33 33.23
C TYR A 63 -9.52 -11.19 32.81
N SER A 64 -9.60 -10.96 31.51
CA SER A 64 -10.51 -10.01 30.88
C SER A 64 -11.11 -10.62 29.61
N VAL A 65 -12.39 -10.30 29.36
CA VAL A 65 -13.16 -10.72 28.17
C VAL A 65 -13.69 -9.53 27.34
N ASP A 66 -13.29 -8.31 27.72
CA ASP A 66 -13.69 -7.04 27.11
C ASP A 66 -12.45 -6.25 26.65
N GLU A 67 -11.48 -7.01 26.13
CA GLU A 67 -10.19 -6.51 25.65
C GLU A 67 -9.38 -5.76 26.71
N GLY A 68 -9.59 -5.99 28.00
CA GLY A 68 -8.86 -5.43 29.14
C GLY A 68 -9.50 -4.19 29.77
N GLU A 69 -10.76 -3.88 29.45
CA GLU A 69 -11.51 -2.79 30.11
C GLU A 69 -11.81 -3.12 31.56
N ASN A 70 -12.27 -4.34 31.83
CA ASN A 70 -12.48 -4.85 33.17
C ASN A 70 -11.66 -6.12 33.41
N TRP A 71 -11.21 -6.30 34.65
CA TRP A 71 -10.38 -7.41 35.09
C TRP A 71 -11.03 -8.14 36.25
N VAL A 72 -11.04 -9.47 36.20
CA VAL A 72 -11.56 -10.35 37.26
C VAL A 72 -10.43 -11.22 37.76
N ASP A 73 -10.21 -11.24 39.07
CA ASP A 73 -9.23 -12.11 39.70
C ASP A 73 -9.90 -13.46 40.06
N TYR A 74 -9.31 -14.55 39.61
CA TYR A 74 -9.73 -15.93 39.90
C TYR A 74 -8.64 -16.66 40.66
N GLN A 75 -9.02 -17.30 41.76
CA GLN A 75 -8.10 -18.13 42.55
C GLN A 75 -8.06 -19.54 41.97
N PHE A 76 -6.93 -19.93 41.37
CA PHE A 76 -6.79 -21.23 40.69
C PHE A 76 -6.29 -22.36 41.61
N THR A 77 -5.82 -22.02 42.81
CA THR A 77 -5.31 -22.95 43.81
C THR A 77 -5.43 -22.34 45.21
N ASP A 78 -5.44 -23.17 46.25
CA ASP A 78 -5.45 -22.70 47.64
C ASP A 78 -4.05 -22.23 48.09
N GLU A 79 -3.00 -22.78 47.49
CA GLU A 79 -1.61 -22.54 47.87
C GLU A 79 -0.91 -21.56 46.94
N GLU A 80 -0.11 -20.64 47.48
CA GLU A 80 0.77 -19.79 46.65
C GLU A 80 1.86 -20.63 45.98
N VAL A 81 1.99 -20.47 44.66
CA VAL A 81 2.98 -21.15 43.81
C VAL A 81 3.74 -20.13 42.97
N THR A 82 4.95 -20.48 42.55
CA THR A 82 5.67 -19.72 41.53
C THR A 82 5.13 -20.13 40.18
N VAL A 83 4.76 -19.17 39.33
CA VAL A 83 4.33 -19.46 37.96
C VAL A 83 5.55 -19.32 37.06
N GLU A 84 5.87 -20.40 36.35
CA GLU A 84 7.04 -20.48 35.47
C GLU A 84 6.67 -20.06 34.05
N ASP A 85 5.48 -20.46 33.59
CA ASP A 85 5.01 -20.14 32.24
C ASP A 85 3.48 -20.23 32.12
N ILE A 86 2.94 -19.54 31.13
CA ILE A 86 1.56 -19.64 30.67
C ILE A 86 1.55 -19.95 29.17
N SER A 87 0.77 -20.94 28.76
CA SER A 87 0.74 -21.38 27.38
C SER A 87 -0.68 -21.62 26.88
N ASN A 88 -0.88 -21.38 25.60
CA ASN A 88 -2.05 -21.76 24.82
C ASN A 88 -1.58 -22.53 23.56
N ILE A 89 -2.52 -23.07 22.80
CA ILE A 89 -2.17 -23.69 21.51
C ILE A 89 -1.63 -22.64 20.54
N PRO A 90 -0.67 -22.97 19.66
CA PRO A 90 -0.04 -22.00 18.75
C PRO A 90 -0.99 -21.28 17.78
N SER A 91 -2.19 -21.83 17.56
CA SER A 91 -3.19 -21.20 16.71
C SER A 91 -3.99 -20.09 17.42
N ASP A 92 -3.77 -19.88 18.72
CA ASP A 92 -4.40 -18.87 19.60
C ASP A 92 -5.93 -18.83 19.53
N ASN A 93 -6.56 -19.92 19.08
CA ASN A 93 -8.01 -20.01 18.90
C ASN A 93 -8.70 -20.83 20.02
N SER A 94 -7.92 -21.32 20.99
CA SER A 94 -8.41 -22.06 22.15
C SER A 94 -8.75 -21.13 23.32
N LEU A 95 -9.72 -21.58 24.11
CA LEU A 95 -10.15 -21.00 25.39
C LEU A 95 -9.52 -21.71 26.60
N THR A 96 -8.65 -22.69 26.36
CA THR A 96 -7.95 -23.44 27.39
C THR A 96 -6.51 -22.93 27.50
N PHE A 97 -6.10 -22.59 28.72
CA PHE A 97 -4.75 -22.18 29.06
C PHE A 97 -4.11 -23.21 29.99
N LEU A 98 -2.79 -23.38 29.86
CA LEU A 98 -1.97 -24.20 30.73
C LEU A 98 -1.06 -23.30 31.54
N LEU A 99 -1.16 -23.37 32.87
CA LEU A 99 -0.26 -22.67 33.78
C LEU A 99 0.74 -23.68 34.35
N PHE A 100 2.01 -23.50 34.00
CA PHE A 100 3.11 -24.28 34.55
C PHE A 100 3.59 -23.63 35.83
N THR A 101 3.56 -24.37 36.94
CA THR A 101 3.84 -23.82 38.26
C THR A 101 4.78 -24.71 39.06
N ARG A 102 5.52 -24.09 39.96
CA ARG A 102 6.45 -24.73 40.89
C ARG A 102 6.03 -24.42 42.32
N VAL A 103 5.88 -25.46 43.12
CA VAL A 103 5.59 -25.31 44.55
C VAL A 103 6.87 -24.87 45.28
N PRO A 104 6.81 -23.94 46.25
CA PRO A 104 8.00 -23.48 46.97
C PRO A 104 8.83 -24.63 47.56
N LEU A 105 10.17 -24.47 47.53
CA LEU A 105 11.16 -25.47 48.00
C LEU A 105 10.86 -26.06 49.38
N ALA A 106 10.35 -25.24 50.31
CA ALA A 106 9.96 -25.67 51.65
C ALA A 106 8.91 -26.81 51.67
N ARG A 107 8.23 -27.07 50.55
CA ARG A 107 7.19 -28.10 50.41
C ARG A 107 7.56 -29.22 49.42
N GLY A 108 8.84 -29.34 49.07
CA GLY A 108 9.37 -30.49 48.33
C GLY A 108 9.39 -30.34 46.82
N ASP A 109 9.47 -29.10 46.32
CA ASP A 109 9.89 -28.75 44.95
C ASP A 109 9.21 -29.58 43.84
N LYS A 110 7.91 -29.39 43.69
CA LYS A 110 7.08 -30.13 42.73
C LYS A 110 6.54 -29.20 41.66
N THR A 111 6.52 -29.67 40.42
CA THR A 111 5.82 -29.02 39.32
C THR A 111 4.34 -29.42 39.33
N LYS A 112 3.46 -28.43 39.20
CA LYS A 112 2.02 -28.63 38.99
C LYS A 112 1.60 -27.88 37.72
N VAL A 113 0.76 -28.50 36.91
CA VAL A 113 0.17 -27.85 35.73
C VAL A 113 -1.32 -27.67 35.98
N PHE A 114 -1.79 -26.42 35.88
CA PHE A 114 -3.20 -26.10 36.00
C PHE A 114 -3.79 -25.86 34.61
N ARG A 115 -4.87 -26.58 34.29
CA ARG A 115 -5.66 -26.37 33.07
C ARG A 115 -6.82 -25.43 33.39
N ILE A 116 -6.83 -24.24 32.79
CA ILE A 116 -7.88 -23.24 32.96
C ILE A 116 -8.71 -23.17 31.68
N ASP A 117 -10.01 -23.42 31.77
CA ASP A 117 -10.91 -23.54 30.61
C ASP A 117 -12.04 -22.51 30.66
N PHE A 118 -12.02 -21.56 29.73
CA PHE A 118 -13.02 -20.48 29.60
C PHE A 118 -14.24 -20.88 28.75
N SER A 119 -14.35 -22.12 28.28
CA SER A 119 -15.45 -22.57 27.41
C SER A 119 -16.84 -22.41 28.04
N GLN A 120 -16.92 -22.43 29.38
CA GLN A 120 -18.19 -22.21 30.09
C GLN A 120 -18.59 -20.73 30.17
N LEU A 121 -17.62 -19.81 30.08
CA LEU A 121 -17.87 -18.37 30.08
C LEU A 121 -18.26 -17.88 28.69
N LEU A 122 -17.60 -18.40 27.65
CA LEU A 122 -17.81 -18.05 26.24
C LEU A 122 -18.41 -19.23 25.47
N ARG A 123 -19.68 -19.56 25.78
CA ARG A 123 -20.34 -20.76 25.24
C ARG A 123 -20.73 -20.59 23.78
N ASP A 124 -21.34 -19.46 23.47
CA ASP A 124 -21.95 -19.19 22.17
C ASP A 124 -20.91 -18.77 21.15
N LYS A 125 -21.09 -19.15 19.87
CA LYS A 125 -20.21 -18.71 18.80
C LYS A 125 -20.61 -17.31 18.34
N CYS A 126 -19.62 -16.45 18.10
CA CYS A 126 -19.86 -15.12 17.55
C CYS A 126 -20.40 -15.24 16.13
N ASN A 127 -21.43 -14.46 15.82
CA ASN A 127 -21.92 -14.29 14.47
C ASN A 127 -21.14 -13.19 13.76
N LEU A 128 -20.60 -13.49 12.57
CA LEU A 128 -19.98 -12.51 11.68
C LEU A 128 -20.82 -12.46 10.40
N ASP A 129 -21.48 -11.33 10.17
CA ASP A 129 -22.29 -11.11 8.97
C ASP A 129 -21.67 -9.96 8.15
N LEU A 130 -21.02 -10.34 7.05
CA LEU A 130 -20.38 -9.38 6.14
C LEU A 130 -21.40 -8.56 5.32
N GLU A 131 -22.63 -9.06 5.16
CA GLU A 131 -23.70 -8.35 4.44
C GLU A 131 -24.42 -7.34 5.36
N HIS A 132 -24.50 -7.64 6.66
CA HIS A 132 -25.16 -6.81 7.67
C HIS A 132 -24.27 -6.52 8.89
N PRO A 133 -23.20 -5.71 8.73
CA PRO A 133 -22.20 -5.47 9.79
C PRO A 133 -22.74 -4.77 11.05
N ASP A 134 -23.93 -4.16 11.00
CA ASP A 134 -24.54 -3.49 12.16
C ASP A 134 -25.35 -4.46 13.06
N ALA A 135 -25.61 -5.67 12.58
CA ALA A 135 -26.48 -6.66 13.22
C ALA A 135 -25.71 -7.85 13.82
N ASP A 136 -24.38 -7.82 13.78
CA ASP A 136 -23.52 -8.94 14.19
C ASP A 136 -22.76 -8.66 15.51
N ASP A 137 -21.88 -9.60 15.90
CA ASP A 137 -21.08 -9.51 17.13
C ASP A 137 -19.73 -8.78 16.92
N PHE A 138 -19.54 -8.15 15.76
CA PHE A 138 -18.34 -7.44 15.36
C PHE A 138 -18.66 -5.96 15.14
N THR A 139 -17.60 -5.16 15.09
CA THR A 139 -17.66 -3.72 14.88
C THR A 139 -16.54 -3.34 13.92
N LEU A 140 -16.80 -2.41 13.01
CA LEU A 140 -15.77 -1.95 12.09
C LEU A 140 -14.81 -1.02 12.81
N TRP A 141 -13.51 -1.34 12.72
CA TRP A 141 -12.44 -0.55 13.30
C TRP A 141 -11.44 -0.13 12.23
N THR A 142 -11.11 1.16 12.20
CA THR A 142 -10.14 1.75 11.27
C THR A 142 -8.86 2.12 12.04
N PRO A 143 -7.67 1.64 11.62
CA PRO A 143 -6.42 2.16 12.14
C PRO A 143 -6.24 3.60 11.66
N VAL A 144 -5.88 4.50 12.58
CA VAL A 144 -5.64 5.91 12.29
C VAL A 144 -4.26 6.30 12.77
N ASN A 145 -3.58 7.17 12.04
CA ASN A 145 -2.38 7.83 12.53
C ASN A 145 -2.77 9.17 13.13
N PRO A 146 -2.62 9.39 14.46
CA PRO A 146 -3.00 10.64 15.11
C PRO A 146 -2.28 11.88 14.56
N LEU A 147 -1.11 11.70 13.94
CA LEU A 147 -0.31 12.80 13.38
C LEU A 147 -0.76 13.18 11.95
N GLN A 148 -1.56 12.35 11.30
CA GLN A 148 -2.11 12.62 9.97
C GLN A 148 -3.55 13.12 10.08
N LYS A 149 -3.91 14.08 9.22
CA LYS A 149 -5.27 14.65 9.19
C LYS A 149 -6.25 13.77 8.40
N ASN A 150 -5.73 12.95 7.50
CA ASN A 150 -6.46 11.94 6.75
C ASN A 150 -6.18 10.57 7.37
N GLY A 151 -7.20 9.72 7.52
CA GLY A 151 -7.06 8.34 8.01
C GLY A 151 -6.34 7.41 7.03
N CYS A 152 -5.37 7.93 6.29
CA CYS A 152 -4.69 7.24 5.22
C CYS A 152 -3.35 6.70 5.71
N LEU A 153 -3.26 5.38 5.84
CA LEU A 153 -2.06 4.69 6.28
C LEU A 153 -1.56 3.83 5.13
N LEU A 154 -0.29 4.01 4.73
CA LEU A 154 0.30 3.28 3.58
C LEU A 154 -0.58 3.39 2.31
N GLY A 155 -1.04 4.60 2.03
CA GLY A 155 -1.74 4.90 0.79
C GLY A 155 -3.19 4.45 0.67
N HIS A 156 -3.81 3.90 1.73
CA HIS A 156 -5.23 3.60 1.74
C HIS A 156 -5.88 3.73 3.12
N GLU A 157 -7.20 3.72 3.13
CA GLU A 157 -8.04 3.61 4.32
C GLU A 157 -8.62 2.19 4.36
N VAL A 158 -8.41 1.49 5.47
CA VAL A 158 -8.84 0.09 5.65
C VAL A 158 -9.71 -0.03 6.90
N GLN A 159 -10.71 -0.90 6.85
CA GLN A 159 -11.55 -1.26 7.98
C GLN A 159 -11.39 -2.75 8.29
N TYR A 160 -11.27 -3.07 9.57
CA TYR A 160 -11.18 -4.42 10.10
C TYR A 160 -12.40 -4.76 10.95
N TYR A 161 -12.86 -6.00 10.88
CA TYR A 161 -13.92 -6.51 11.74
C TYR A 161 -13.36 -6.87 13.10
N ARG A 162 -13.72 -6.10 14.11
CA ARG A 162 -13.24 -6.28 15.47
C ARG A 162 -14.37 -6.79 16.35
N LYS A 163 -14.12 -7.86 17.11
CA LYS A 163 -15.10 -8.37 18.08
C LYS A 163 -15.57 -7.26 19.00
N ASN A 164 -16.87 -7.16 19.19
CA ASN A 164 -17.46 -6.17 20.06
C ASN A 164 -17.06 -6.43 21.53
N ARG A 165 -16.77 -5.37 22.29
CA ARG A 165 -16.33 -5.46 23.69
C ARG A 165 -17.45 -5.83 24.66
N GLY A 166 -18.69 -5.97 24.19
CA GLY A 166 -19.83 -6.30 25.06
C GLY A 166 -20.27 -5.16 25.97
N SER A 167 -20.04 -3.89 25.59
CA SER A 167 -20.26 -2.71 26.45
C SER A 167 -21.74 -2.38 26.76
N THR A 168 -22.68 -3.22 26.34
CA THR A 168 -24.11 -3.07 26.68
C THR A 168 -24.64 -4.38 27.23
N ALA A 169 -25.42 -4.30 28.30
CA ALA A 169 -26.06 -5.40 29.05
C ALA A 169 -27.02 -6.29 28.21
N THR A 170 -26.95 -6.23 26.89
CA THR A 170 -27.84 -6.86 25.91
C THR A 170 -27.08 -7.66 24.85
N ARG A 171 -25.74 -7.62 24.81
CA ARG A 171 -24.94 -8.41 23.86
C ARG A 171 -24.18 -9.53 24.55
N THR A 172 -24.24 -10.71 23.96
CA THR A 172 -23.77 -11.99 24.51
C THR A 172 -22.24 -12.10 24.46
N LEU A 173 -21.64 -12.58 25.55
CA LEU A 173 -20.25 -13.02 25.55
C LEU A 173 -20.13 -14.24 24.63
N CYS A 174 -19.56 -14.04 23.44
CA CYS A 174 -19.39 -15.08 22.42
C CYS A 174 -17.92 -15.42 22.18
N ARG A 175 -17.61 -16.62 21.69
CA ARG A 175 -16.28 -17.02 21.22
C ARG A 175 -16.18 -16.96 19.70
N VAL A 176 -15.03 -16.55 19.17
CA VAL A 176 -14.76 -16.53 17.72
C VAL A 176 -14.69 -17.97 17.19
N GLY A 177 -14.02 -18.86 17.92
CA GLY A 177 -13.90 -20.27 17.59
C GLY A 177 -12.77 -20.52 16.61
N LYS A 178 -13.08 -21.06 15.42
CA LYS A 178 -12.04 -21.39 14.42
C LYS A 178 -11.21 -20.16 14.08
N LYS A 179 -9.94 -20.38 13.71
CA LYS A 179 -9.01 -19.31 13.31
C LYS A 179 -9.67 -18.45 12.24
N LEU A 180 -10.01 -17.21 12.59
CA LEU A 180 -10.67 -16.28 11.70
C LEU A 180 -9.55 -15.54 10.97
N ILE A 181 -9.41 -15.79 9.67
CA ILE A 181 -8.55 -14.94 8.84
C ILE A 181 -9.22 -13.57 8.83
N GLN A 182 -8.60 -12.63 9.54
CA GLN A 182 -9.14 -11.31 9.83
C GLN A 182 -9.71 -10.66 8.57
N PRO A 183 -11.04 -10.56 8.42
CA PRO A 183 -11.61 -9.92 7.24
C PRO A 183 -11.36 -8.42 7.34
N TYR A 184 -11.02 -7.83 6.20
CA TYR A 184 -10.79 -6.40 6.06
C TYR A 184 -11.34 -5.92 4.74
N THR A 185 -11.72 -4.65 4.70
CA THR A 185 -12.18 -3.97 3.49
C THR A 185 -11.35 -2.72 3.28
N VAL A 186 -10.77 -2.59 2.09
CA VAL A 186 -10.16 -1.33 1.67
C VAL A 186 -11.28 -0.39 1.28
N VAL A 187 -11.48 0.66 2.08
CA VAL A 187 -12.54 1.66 1.86
C VAL A 187 -12.21 2.53 0.66
N ARG A 188 -10.95 2.98 0.56
CA ARG A 188 -10.44 3.76 -0.58
C ARG A 188 -8.91 3.79 -0.63
N ASN A 189 -8.36 3.89 -1.84
CA ASN A 189 -6.97 4.31 -2.06
C ASN A 189 -6.89 5.83 -2.00
N CYS A 190 -5.83 6.35 -1.36
CA CYS A 190 -5.59 7.78 -1.22
C CYS A 190 -4.66 8.30 -2.32
N PRO A 191 -4.68 9.61 -2.61
CA PRO A 191 -3.63 10.24 -3.39
C PRO A 191 -2.27 10.13 -2.68
N CYS A 192 -1.21 9.85 -3.45
CA CYS A 192 0.14 9.77 -2.90
C CYS A 192 0.62 11.12 -2.37
N THR A 193 1.33 11.07 -1.25
CA THR A 193 1.96 12.22 -0.59
C THR A 193 3.43 11.94 -0.33
N LYS A 194 4.22 12.96 0.03
CA LYS A 194 5.61 12.80 0.48
C LYS A 194 5.83 11.76 1.59
N GLN A 195 4.81 11.38 2.37
CA GLN A 195 4.92 10.35 3.43
C GLN A 195 4.86 8.93 2.88
N ASP A 196 4.37 8.73 1.65
CA ASP A 196 4.34 7.45 0.95
C ASP A 196 5.68 7.09 0.27
N TYR A 197 6.68 7.97 0.43
CA TYR A 197 8.01 7.84 -0.15
C TYR A 197 9.09 7.83 0.92
N GLU A 198 10.08 6.97 0.71
CA GLU A 198 11.33 6.94 1.46
C GLU A 198 12.51 7.31 0.56
N CYS A 199 13.66 7.57 1.16
CA CYS A 199 14.86 7.87 0.37
C CYS A 199 15.31 6.62 -0.38
N ASP A 200 15.64 6.80 -1.65
CA ASP A 200 16.15 5.72 -2.49
C ASP A 200 17.58 5.32 -2.05
N PHE A 201 18.10 4.25 -2.61
CA PHE A 201 19.45 3.76 -2.34
C PHE A 201 20.50 4.88 -2.43
N ASN A 202 21.44 4.89 -1.48
CA ASN A 202 22.46 5.93 -1.30
C ASN A 202 21.94 7.36 -1.10
N HIS A 203 20.64 7.53 -0.79
CA HIS A 203 20.09 8.82 -0.40
C HIS A 203 19.73 8.83 1.08
N PHE A 204 19.88 9.98 1.72
CA PHE A 204 19.49 10.22 3.10
C PHE A 204 18.60 11.45 3.20
N ARG A 205 17.77 11.50 4.24
CA ARG A 205 16.89 12.63 4.50
C ARG A 205 17.70 13.75 5.18
N ASP A 206 17.77 14.90 4.54
CA ASP A 206 18.42 16.09 5.10
C ASP A 206 17.54 16.84 6.11
N SER A 207 18.05 17.92 6.70
CA SER A 207 17.30 18.75 7.66
C SER A 207 16.06 19.43 7.07
N SER A 208 15.98 19.58 5.75
CA SER A 208 14.78 20.07 5.06
C SER A 208 13.73 18.98 4.84
N GLY A 209 14.04 17.74 5.21
CA GLY A 209 13.21 16.57 4.97
C GLY A 209 13.25 16.11 3.52
N SER A 210 14.27 16.50 2.74
CA SER A 210 14.43 16.10 1.34
C SER A 210 15.51 15.03 1.21
N CYS A 211 15.35 14.10 0.27
CA CYS A 211 16.32 13.04 0.05
C CYS A 211 17.49 13.56 -0.82
N LYS A 212 18.71 13.45 -0.28
CA LYS A 212 19.96 13.86 -0.94
C LYS A 212 20.92 12.69 -1.04
N LEU A 213 21.68 12.66 -2.13
CA LEU A 213 22.71 11.66 -2.36
C LEU A 213 23.83 11.80 -1.33
N ILE A 214 24.28 10.69 -0.76
CA ILE A 214 25.42 10.65 0.15
C ILE A 214 26.68 11.09 -0.61
N HIS A 215 27.54 11.87 0.05
CA HIS A 215 28.81 12.30 -0.53
C HIS A 215 29.63 11.11 -1.04
N HIS A 216 30.21 11.25 -2.24
CA HIS A 216 31.01 10.22 -2.92
C HIS A 216 30.27 8.90 -3.23
N SER A 217 28.93 8.89 -3.15
CA SER A 217 28.12 7.76 -3.60
C SER A 217 27.50 8.03 -4.97
N SER A 218 27.08 6.98 -5.67
CA SER A 218 26.24 7.08 -6.86
C SER A 218 24.86 6.49 -6.59
N GLY A 219 23.83 7.06 -7.20
CA GLY A 219 22.49 6.47 -7.16
C GLY A 219 22.44 5.15 -7.92
N LEU A 220 21.36 4.37 -7.72
CA LEU A 220 21.17 3.14 -8.48
C LEU A 220 21.09 3.41 -9.99
N TYR A 221 21.77 2.57 -10.77
CA TYR A 221 21.57 2.52 -12.22
C TYR A 221 20.25 1.83 -12.53
N ARG A 222 19.15 2.59 -12.52
CA ARG A 222 17.78 2.09 -12.79
C ARG A 222 17.64 1.40 -14.16
N SER A 223 18.57 1.60 -15.09
CA SER A 223 18.62 0.86 -16.36
C SER A 223 18.80 -0.65 -16.17
N GLN A 224 19.31 -1.12 -15.03
CA GLN A 224 19.43 -2.55 -14.72
C GLN A 224 18.07 -3.25 -14.62
N ILE A 225 16.98 -2.53 -14.36
CA ILE A 225 15.63 -3.11 -14.36
C ILE A 225 15.23 -3.65 -15.74
N CYS A 226 15.87 -3.15 -16.80
CA CYS A 226 15.65 -3.59 -18.17
C CYS A 226 16.27 -4.96 -18.47
N ASN A 227 17.08 -5.52 -17.56
CA ASN A 227 17.73 -6.82 -17.73
C ASN A 227 16.94 -7.97 -17.09
N ALA A 228 15.82 -7.69 -16.42
CA ALA A 228 14.96 -8.72 -15.83
C ALA A 228 14.18 -9.48 -16.92
N ASP A 229 13.83 -10.74 -16.66
CA ASP A 229 13.06 -11.57 -17.60
C ASP A 229 11.70 -10.94 -17.97
N ASP A 230 11.07 -10.26 -17.01
CA ASP A 230 9.89 -9.41 -17.22
C ASP A 230 10.25 -7.91 -17.14
N ALA A 231 11.24 -7.50 -17.94
CA ALA A 231 11.66 -6.10 -17.98
C ALA A 231 10.51 -5.15 -18.36
N PRO A 232 10.39 -3.97 -17.75
CA PRO A 232 9.43 -2.96 -18.20
C PRO A 232 9.80 -2.41 -19.59
N ASP A 233 8.86 -1.73 -20.26
CA ASP A 233 9.13 -1.06 -21.55
C ASP A 233 9.98 0.23 -21.39
N GLU A 234 9.89 0.86 -20.22
CA GLU A 234 10.59 2.11 -19.88
C GLU A 234 11.02 2.14 -18.41
N TYR A 235 12.00 2.96 -18.09
CA TYR A 235 12.45 3.22 -16.71
C TYR A 235 12.57 4.72 -16.44
N PHE A 236 12.51 5.10 -15.17
CA PHE A 236 12.71 6.46 -14.70
C PHE A 236 14.11 6.63 -14.12
N LEU A 237 14.69 7.82 -14.29
CA LEU A 237 15.96 8.15 -13.65
C LEU A 237 15.73 8.33 -12.14
N PRO A 238 16.72 7.96 -11.30
CA PRO A 238 16.61 8.17 -9.86
C PRO A 238 16.37 9.64 -9.52
N THR A 239 15.30 9.90 -8.77
CA THR A 239 14.99 11.22 -8.20
C THR A 239 15.52 11.37 -6.77
N GLY A 240 16.00 10.27 -6.18
CA GLY A 240 16.39 10.16 -4.78
C GLY A 240 15.27 9.69 -3.85
N TYR A 241 14.07 9.46 -4.38
CA TYR A 241 12.93 8.91 -3.65
C TYR A 241 12.53 7.55 -4.25
N ARG A 242 12.01 6.67 -3.40
CA ARG A 242 11.32 5.46 -3.83
C ARG A 242 10.01 5.33 -3.07
N LYS A 243 8.97 4.84 -3.75
CA LYS A 243 7.69 4.56 -3.13
C LYS A 243 7.87 3.43 -2.11
N ILE A 244 7.28 3.58 -0.92
CA ILE A 244 7.25 2.51 0.08
C ILE A 244 6.47 1.33 -0.52
N SER A 245 7.06 0.13 -0.56
CA SER A 245 6.50 -1.02 -1.28
C SER A 245 5.10 -1.43 -0.81
N LEU A 246 4.77 -1.19 0.45
CA LEU A 246 3.43 -1.47 1.01
C LEU A 246 2.42 -0.34 0.77
N SER A 247 2.85 0.82 0.23
CA SER A 247 1.94 1.92 -0.05
C SER A 247 1.15 1.68 -1.34
N THR A 248 -0.17 1.61 -1.22
CA THR A 248 -1.10 1.43 -2.35
C THR A 248 -1.68 2.74 -2.87
N CYS A 249 -1.07 3.88 -2.52
CA CYS A 249 -1.57 5.19 -2.96
C CYS A 249 -1.58 5.30 -4.49
N GLU A 250 -2.51 6.08 -5.04
CA GLU A 250 -2.68 6.27 -6.47
C GLU A 250 -2.85 7.74 -6.83
N GLY A 251 -2.15 8.20 -7.87
CA GLY A 251 -2.13 9.62 -8.25
C GLY A 251 -1.46 10.50 -7.18
N GLY A 252 -1.74 11.80 -7.18
CA GLY A 252 -1.09 12.75 -6.27
C GLY A 252 0.36 13.05 -6.66
N GLU A 253 1.26 13.07 -5.69
CA GLU A 253 2.68 13.31 -5.92
C GLU A 253 3.38 12.04 -6.43
N GLU A 254 4.11 12.13 -7.55
CA GLU A 254 4.94 11.04 -8.10
C GLU A 254 6.43 11.35 -7.88
N LEU A 255 6.91 11.22 -6.64
CA LEU A 255 8.29 11.59 -6.29
C LEU A 255 9.32 10.56 -6.77
N ASP A 256 8.92 9.31 -6.98
CA ASP A 256 9.77 8.21 -7.45
C ASP A 256 10.04 8.24 -8.96
N LYS A 257 9.30 9.05 -9.72
CA LYS A 257 9.41 9.16 -11.18
C LYS A 257 10.04 10.47 -11.58
N SER A 258 11.10 10.41 -12.38
CA SER A 258 11.65 11.59 -13.04
C SER A 258 10.69 12.12 -14.12
N SER A 259 10.75 13.42 -14.41
CA SER A 259 9.91 14.07 -15.44
C SER A 259 10.04 13.49 -16.85
N LYS A 260 11.14 12.77 -17.13
CA LYS A 260 11.36 12.06 -18.39
C LYS A 260 11.64 10.59 -18.09
N SER A 261 10.89 9.69 -18.73
CA SER A 261 11.22 8.27 -18.81
C SER A 261 12.19 8.00 -19.96
N GLN A 262 12.95 6.90 -19.85
CA GLN A 262 13.87 6.42 -20.87
C GLN A 262 13.45 5.00 -21.31
N PRO A 263 13.51 4.69 -22.62
CA PRO A 263 13.18 3.35 -23.09
C PRO A 263 14.23 2.34 -22.61
N CYS A 264 13.78 1.13 -22.29
CA CYS A 264 14.69 0.00 -22.16
C CYS A 264 15.28 -0.37 -23.53
N LYS A 265 16.56 -0.79 -23.55
CA LYS A 265 17.26 -1.17 -24.77
C LYS A 265 16.51 -2.30 -25.48
N GLY A 266 16.16 -2.12 -26.75
CA GLY A 266 15.38 -3.09 -27.54
C GLY A 266 13.86 -2.96 -27.42
N LYS A 267 13.34 -2.01 -26.64
CA LYS A 267 11.89 -1.72 -26.48
C LYS A 267 11.51 -0.30 -26.94
N GLU A 268 12.38 0.35 -27.71
CA GLU A 268 12.23 1.74 -28.17
C GLU A 268 10.95 1.93 -29.00
N ASP A 269 10.60 0.96 -29.85
CA ASP A 269 9.40 1.03 -30.69
C ASP A 269 8.11 1.07 -29.86
N LYS A 270 8.05 0.32 -28.75
CA LYS A 270 6.91 0.34 -27.82
C LYS A 270 6.84 1.67 -27.09
N PHE A 271 7.99 2.16 -26.63
CA PHE A 271 8.10 3.45 -25.97
C PHE A 271 7.64 4.60 -26.87
N TYR A 272 8.07 4.66 -28.14
CA TYR A 272 7.67 5.74 -29.06
C TYR A 272 6.22 5.67 -29.52
N LYS A 273 5.59 4.49 -29.48
CA LYS A 273 4.14 4.36 -29.66
C LYS A 273 3.37 4.97 -28.48
N LYS A 274 3.86 4.78 -27.25
CA LYS A 274 3.25 5.32 -26.02
C LYS A 274 3.51 6.82 -25.86
N HIS A 275 4.70 7.28 -26.22
CA HIS A 275 5.14 8.68 -26.15
C HIS A 275 5.45 9.22 -27.54
N PRO A 276 4.43 9.54 -28.36
CA PRO A 276 4.64 10.05 -29.70
C PRO A 276 5.36 11.41 -29.63
N ARG A 277 6.57 11.46 -30.19
CA ARG A 277 7.27 12.73 -30.35
C ARG A 277 6.57 13.51 -31.44
N ALA A 278 6.10 14.72 -31.11
CA ALA A 278 5.64 15.67 -32.12
C ALA A 278 6.76 15.88 -33.15
N SER A 279 6.55 15.36 -34.36
CA SER A 279 7.53 15.43 -35.45
C SER A 279 7.93 16.88 -35.68
N LEU A 280 9.21 17.12 -36.00
CA LEU A 280 9.72 18.44 -36.40
C LEU A 280 8.83 19.06 -37.50
N PHE A 281 8.28 18.23 -38.37
CA PHE A 281 7.33 18.65 -39.41
C PHE A 281 6.00 19.17 -38.84
N SER A 282 5.47 18.54 -37.78
CA SER A 282 4.24 18.99 -37.11
C SER A 282 4.45 20.32 -36.39
N LYS A 283 5.60 20.53 -35.76
CA LYS A 283 5.96 21.82 -35.15
C LYS A 283 6.20 22.91 -36.21
N PHE A 284 6.84 22.56 -37.33
CA PHE A 284 7.05 23.45 -38.45
C PHE A 284 5.73 23.88 -39.10
N LEU A 285 4.78 22.95 -39.30
CA LEU A 285 3.45 23.25 -39.82
C LEU A 285 2.70 24.23 -38.91
N LEU A 286 2.77 24.02 -37.60
CA LEU A 286 2.18 24.94 -36.60
C LEU A 286 2.80 26.34 -36.68
N TRP A 287 4.13 26.43 -36.79
CA TRP A 287 4.84 27.70 -36.93
C TRP A 287 4.51 28.40 -38.25
N LEU A 288 4.41 27.65 -39.35
CA LEU A 288 4.01 28.16 -40.66
C LEU A 288 2.60 28.74 -40.65
N LEU A 289 1.65 28.07 -39.99
CA LEU A 289 0.28 28.58 -39.83
C LEU A 289 0.23 29.90 -39.05
N ILE A 290 1.06 30.02 -38.00
CA ILE A 290 1.18 31.26 -37.22
C ILE A 290 1.76 32.39 -38.09
N ILE A 291 2.81 32.13 -38.88
CA ILE A 291 3.38 33.13 -39.80
C ILE A 291 2.34 33.59 -40.82
N VAL A 292 1.61 32.65 -41.44
CA VAL A 292 0.59 32.98 -42.45
C VAL A 292 -0.53 33.83 -41.85
N ALA A 293 -0.96 33.53 -40.62
CA ALA A 293 -1.94 34.35 -39.92
C ALA A 293 -1.43 35.79 -39.67
N ILE A 294 -0.17 35.94 -39.27
CA ILE A 294 0.44 37.27 -39.06
C ILE A 294 0.52 38.04 -40.39
N LEU A 295 0.95 37.38 -41.48
CA LEU A 295 1.03 38.01 -42.80
C LEU A 295 -0.34 38.47 -43.33
N LEU A 296 -1.40 37.71 -43.07
CA LEU A 296 -2.77 38.10 -43.42
C LEU A 296 -3.21 39.35 -42.64
N VAL A 297 -2.95 39.41 -41.34
CA VAL A 297 -3.28 40.59 -40.51
C VAL A 297 -2.51 41.82 -40.98
N VAL A 298 -1.21 41.67 -41.27
CA VAL A 298 -0.38 42.77 -41.80
C VAL A 298 -0.89 43.22 -43.18
N ASN A 299 -1.31 42.30 -44.06
CA ASN A 299 -1.84 42.65 -45.38
C ASN A 299 -3.15 43.45 -45.26
N VAL A 300 -4.06 43.04 -44.38
CA VAL A 300 -5.32 43.75 -44.11
C VAL A 300 -5.03 45.14 -43.54
N ALA A 301 -4.12 45.26 -42.58
CA ALA A 301 -3.71 46.53 -42.00
C ALA A 301 -3.04 47.45 -43.04
N TYR A 302 -2.20 46.91 -43.93
CA TYR A 302 -1.54 47.66 -44.99
C TYR A 302 -2.54 48.18 -46.04
N LYS A 303 -3.52 47.36 -46.44
CA LYS A 303 -4.61 47.80 -47.32
C LYS A 303 -5.47 48.88 -46.68
N PHE A 304 -5.77 48.75 -45.38
CA PHE A 304 -6.50 49.78 -44.63
C PHE A 304 -5.73 51.10 -44.59
N TYR A 305 -4.42 51.05 -44.34
CA TYR A 305 -3.54 52.23 -44.31
C TYR A 305 -3.44 52.94 -45.68
N LEU A 306 -3.31 52.19 -46.78
CA LEU A 306 -3.24 52.77 -48.13
C LEU A 306 -4.55 53.43 -48.54
N ASN A 307 -5.69 52.83 -48.20
CA ASN A 307 -7.00 53.35 -48.60
C ASN A 307 -7.38 54.65 -47.85
N HIS A 308 -6.74 54.96 -46.71
CA HIS A 308 -6.93 56.23 -46.00
C HIS A 308 -6.02 57.37 -46.49
N ARG A 309 -5.04 57.11 -47.37
CA ARG A 309 -4.09 58.14 -47.85
C ARG A 309 -4.49 58.80 -49.18
N TYR A 310 -5.44 58.22 -49.92
CA TYR A 310 -5.95 58.76 -51.18
C TYR A 310 -7.44 59.11 -51.06
N GLY A 311 -7.74 60.20 -50.35
CA GLY A 311 -9.02 60.90 -50.50
C GLY A 311 -8.97 61.76 -51.76
N GLU A 312 -9.93 61.59 -52.67
CA GLU A 312 -10.08 62.44 -53.86
C GLU A 312 -10.16 63.92 -53.46
N ILE A 313 -9.26 64.75 -54.00
CA ILE A 313 -9.40 66.21 -53.98
C ILE A 313 -10.29 66.57 -55.18
N ARG A 314 -11.49 67.09 -54.93
CA ARG A 314 -12.25 67.85 -55.94
C ARG A 314 -12.19 69.33 -55.59
N LEU A 315 -11.60 70.12 -56.48
CA LEU A 315 -11.72 71.57 -56.49
C LEU A 315 -13.08 71.90 -57.10
N ASP A 316 -13.92 72.60 -56.35
CA ASP A 316 -15.08 73.30 -56.91
C ASP A 316 -15.10 74.72 -56.34
N GLU A 317 -15.26 75.69 -57.24
CA GLU A 317 -15.38 77.11 -56.94
C GLU A 317 -16.79 77.43 -56.42
N GLU A 318 -16.84 78.31 -55.41
CA GLU A 318 -18.01 79.07 -54.94
C GLU A 318 -19.16 78.33 -54.22
N SER A 319 -19.13 78.46 -52.89
CA SER A 319 -20.25 78.72 -51.98
C SER A 319 -21.51 77.82 -52.05
N ASN A 320 -21.50 76.72 -51.28
CA ASN A 320 -22.36 76.55 -50.09
C ASN A 320 -22.16 75.16 -49.48
N PHE A 321 -22.02 75.13 -48.16
CA PHE A 321 -21.95 73.92 -47.36
C PHE A 321 -23.28 73.16 -47.43
N SER A 322 -23.28 71.99 -48.09
CA SER A 322 -24.26 70.93 -47.85
C SER A 322 -23.51 69.63 -47.62
N VAL A 323 -23.80 69.01 -46.48
CA VAL A 323 -23.31 67.66 -46.15
C VAL A 323 -24.11 66.69 -47.02
N VAL A 324 -23.46 66.14 -48.03
CA VAL A 324 -23.96 64.95 -48.73
C VAL A 324 -23.51 63.74 -47.92
N GLU A 325 -24.45 63.13 -47.19
CA GLU A 325 -24.30 61.77 -46.68
C GLU A 325 -24.13 60.82 -47.87
N ASN A 326 -22.91 60.34 -48.10
CA ASN A 326 -22.66 59.20 -48.99
C ASN A 326 -22.94 57.90 -48.24
N VAL A 327 -24.24 57.58 -48.10
CA VAL A 327 -24.71 56.22 -47.81
C VAL A 327 -24.56 55.41 -49.11
N GLY A 328 -23.42 54.72 -49.28
CA GLY A 328 -23.22 53.90 -50.48
C GLY A 328 -21.93 53.07 -50.56
N GLY A 329 -20.98 53.23 -49.65
CA GLY A 329 -19.70 52.49 -49.70
C GLY A 329 -19.65 51.18 -48.90
N HIS A 330 -20.58 50.97 -47.97
CA HIS A 330 -20.52 49.84 -47.02
C HIS A 330 -21.05 48.52 -47.62
N ASP A 331 -22.01 48.58 -48.55
CA ASP A 331 -22.71 47.38 -49.03
C ASP A 331 -21.95 46.60 -50.12
N VAL A 332 -21.10 47.28 -50.91
CA VAL A 332 -20.34 46.62 -51.98
C VAL A 332 -19.21 45.73 -51.42
N TYR A 333 -18.56 46.16 -50.34
CA TYR A 333 -17.48 45.39 -49.71
C TYR A 333 -17.99 44.21 -48.88
N LEU A 334 -19.18 44.33 -48.26
CA LEU A 334 -19.82 43.22 -47.54
C LEU A 334 -20.28 42.09 -48.47
N GLN A 335 -20.70 42.39 -49.71
CA GLN A 335 -21.00 41.35 -50.70
C GLN A 335 -19.73 40.64 -51.19
N GLN A 336 -18.66 41.38 -51.49
CA GLN A 336 -17.41 40.78 -51.97
C GLN A 336 -16.71 39.93 -50.88
N PHE A 337 -16.86 40.30 -49.61
CA PHE A 337 -16.41 39.50 -48.47
C PHE A 337 -17.29 38.25 -48.26
N LYS A 338 -18.60 38.33 -48.51
CA LYS A 338 -19.51 37.16 -48.46
C LYS A 338 -19.26 36.15 -49.58
N ASP A 339 -18.89 36.59 -50.77
CA ASP A 339 -18.61 35.68 -51.89
C ASP A 339 -17.25 34.97 -51.72
N TYR A 340 -16.20 35.67 -51.28
CA TYR A 340 -14.89 35.06 -50.99
C TYR A 340 -14.89 34.18 -49.73
N SER A 341 -15.58 34.61 -48.65
CA SER A 341 -15.73 33.78 -47.45
C SER A 341 -16.67 32.60 -47.70
N GLY A 342 -17.70 32.75 -48.53
CA GLY A 342 -18.58 31.65 -48.97
C GLY A 342 -17.83 30.56 -49.73
N GLN A 343 -16.99 30.94 -50.70
CA GLN A 343 -16.21 29.96 -51.48
C GLN A 343 -15.16 29.22 -50.61
N PHE A 344 -14.53 29.91 -49.67
CA PHE A 344 -13.51 29.34 -48.78
C PHE A 344 -14.12 28.49 -47.66
N VAL A 345 -15.28 28.88 -47.13
CA VAL A 345 -16.04 28.10 -46.15
C VAL A 345 -16.64 26.85 -46.79
N ILE A 346 -17.15 26.91 -48.03
CA ILE A 346 -17.68 25.73 -48.73
C ILE A 346 -16.58 24.72 -49.08
N THR A 347 -15.40 25.18 -49.52
CA THR A 347 -14.26 24.29 -49.83
C THR A 347 -13.57 23.75 -48.58
N SER A 348 -13.43 24.53 -47.51
CA SER A 348 -12.91 24.05 -46.23
C SER A 348 -13.91 23.12 -45.52
N LEU A 349 -15.23 23.35 -45.61
CA LEU A 349 -16.25 22.41 -45.14
C LEU A 349 -16.30 21.13 -45.97
N ALA A 350 -16.07 21.19 -47.29
CA ALA A 350 -16.00 20.00 -48.13
C ALA A 350 -14.79 19.11 -47.78
N VAL A 351 -13.60 19.70 -47.62
CA VAL A 351 -12.37 18.99 -47.26
C VAL A 351 -12.42 18.48 -45.82
N THR A 352 -12.93 19.28 -44.88
CA THR A 352 -13.12 18.82 -43.49
C THR A 352 -14.23 17.79 -43.38
N SER A 353 -15.31 17.84 -44.18
CA SER A 353 -16.34 16.79 -44.18
C SER A 353 -15.84 15.48 -44.76
N GLN A 354 -14.96 15.51 -45.77
CA GLN A 354 -14.33 14.30 -46.32
C GLN A 354 -13.33 13.71 -45.32
N ALA A 355 -12.53 14.56 -44.65
CA ALA A 355 -11.62 14.14 -43.58
C ALA A 355 -12.38 13.59 -42.36
N ILE A 356 -13.46 14.25 -41.93
CA ILE A 356 -14.33 13.79 -40.83
C ILE A 356 -15.04 12.50 -41.22
N ARG A 357 -15.51 12.33 -42.47
CA ARG A 357 -16.07 11.05 -42.93
C ARG A 357 -15.02 9.95 -42.94
N TYR A 358 -13.79 10.23 -43.36
CA TYR A 358 -12.70 9.26 -43.32
C TYR A 358 -12.35 8.86 -41.87
N VAL A 359 -12.26 9.84 -40.96
CA VAL A 359 -12.02 9.61 -39.53
C VAL A 359 -13.19 8.89 -38.87
N VAL A 360 -14.45 9.24 -39.17
CA VAL A 360 -15.64 8.56 -38.63
C VAL A 360 -15.75 7.14 -39.17
N LEU A 361 -15.44 6.90 -40.45
CA LEU A 361 -15.39 5.54 -41.02
C LEU A 361 -14.24 4.71 -40.44
N ALA A 362 -13.06 5.30 -40.25
CA ALA A 362 -11.92 4.65 -39.59
C ALA A 362 -12.22 4.33 -38.11
N VAL A 363 -12.86 5.25 -37.38
CA VAL A 363 -13.29 5.04 -36.00
C VAL A 363 -14.41 4.00 -35.93
N LYS A 364 -15.31 3.93 -36.91
CA LYS A 364 -16.37 2.91 -36.98
C LYS A 364 -15.80 1.53 -37.32
N ASP A 365 -14.79 1.45 -38.19
CA ASP A 365 -14.04 0.21 -38.49
C ASP A 365 -13.27 -0.28 -37.25
N ILE A 366 -12.55 0.62 -36.57
CA ILE A 366 -11.85 0.32 -35.30
C ILE A 366 -12.84 -0.11 -34.22
N ARG A 367 -13.97 0.58 -34.06
CA ARG A 367 -15.00 0.24 -33.07
C ARG A 367 -15.70 -1.08 -33.38
N SER A 368 -15.85 -1.45 -34.66
CA SER A 368 -16.39 -2.76 -35.05
C SER A 368 -15.40 -3.90 -34.78
N LYS A 369 -14.10 -3.68 -35.05
CA LYS A 369 -13.02 -4.62 -34.70
C LYS A 369 -12.81 -4.75 -33.18
N LEU A 370 -13.05 -3.68 -32.43
CA LEU A 370 -13.02 -3.69 -30.95
C LEU A 370 -14.28 -4.34 -30.36
N LYS A 371 -15.46 -4.15 -30.97
CA LYS A 371 -16.73 -4.76 -30.51
C LYS A 371 -16.75 -6.27 -30.72
N HIS A 372 -16.07 -6.79 -31.74
CA HIS A 372 -15.84 -8.24 -31.91
C HIS A 372 -14.72 -8.82 -31.03
N ARG A 373 -13.88 -7.98 -30.42
CA ARG A 373 -12.91 -8.41 -29.37
C ARG A 373 -13.43 -8.23 -27.94
N LEU A 374 -14.56 -7.55 -27.75
CA LEU A 374 -15.19 -7.31 -26.44
C LEU A 374 -16.52 -8.05 -26.24
N THR A 375 -16.89 -8.94 -27.16
CA THR A 375 -17.99 -9.90 -26.98
C THR A 375 -17.46 -11.31 -27.20
N GLY A 376 -16.60 -11.75 -26.27
CA GLY A 376 -16.03 -13.09 -26.25
C GLY A 376 -15.26 -13.32 -24.94
N SER A 377 -15.78 -14.23 -24.13
CA SER A 377 -15.29 -14.68 -22.82
C SER A 377 -15.64 -13.77 -21.63
N GLY A 378 -16.74 -14.13 -20.95
CA GLY A 378 -17.05 -13.66 -19.62
C GLY A 378 -16.11 -14.29 -18.61
N TYR A 379 -15.44 -13.46 -17.81
CA TYR A 379 -14.81 -13.89 -16.57
C TYR A 379 -15.62 -13.29 -15.43
N ARG A 380 -16.35 -14.16 -14.73
CA ARG A 380 -16.92 -13.90 -13.40
C ARG A 380 -15.77 -13.48 -12.48
N GLY A 381 -15.81 -12.24 -12.00
CA GLY A 381 -15.03 -11.83 -10.83
C GLY A 381 -15.56 -12.60 -9.63
N GLY A 382 -14.83 -13.64 -9.23
CA GLY A 382 -15.12 -14.43 -8.05
C GLY A 382 -14.93 -13.56 -6.81
N THR A 383 -16.00 -13.40 -6.05
CA THR A 383 -15.91 -13.20 -4.61
C THR A 383 -15.06 -14.34 -4.04
N SER A 384 -13.90 -14.01 -3.48
CA SER A 384 -13.05 -14.96 -2.77
C SER A 384 -13.77 -15.39 -1.49
N ALA A 385 -14.63 -16.40 -1.61
CA ALA A 385 -15.15 -17.15 -0.48
C ALA A 385 -13.99 -18.01 0.05
N TYR A 386 -13.46 -17.66 1.21
CA TYR A 386 -12.53 -18.53 1.93
C TYR A 386 -13.31 -19.75 2.41
N ILE A 387 -13.08 -20.89 1.76
CA ILE A 387 -13.54 -22.20 2.24
C ILE A 387 -12.58 -22.60 3.36
N VAL A 388 -13.07 -22.60 4.59
CA VAL A 388 -12.37 -23.17 5.75
C VAL A 388 -12.47 -24.69 5.62
N THR A 389 -11.34 -25.35 5.34
CA THR A 389 -11.23 -26.80 5.45
C THR A 389 -11.22 -27.20 6.93
N ASP A 390 -11.95 -28.26 7.26
CA ASP A 390 -12.00 -28.89 8.58
C ASP A 390 -10.82 -29.84 8.75
N GLU A 391 -9.75 -29.36 9.37
CA GLU A 391 -8.63 -30.12 9.96
C GLU A 391 -7.86 -29.01 10.71
N ASP A 392 -7.98 -28.85 12.03
CA ASP A 392 -7.00 -29.36 12.98
C ASP A 392 -7.54 -29.28 14.42
N ALA A 393 -8.27 -30.31 14.85
CA ALA A 393 -8.69 -30.45 16.25
C ALA A 393 -7.85 -31.47 17.04
N ASN A 394 -6.80 -32.06 16.44
CA ASN A 394 -6.03 -33.16 17.04
C ASN A 394 -4.52 -32.93 17.09
N GLU A 395 -4.07 -31.67 17.11
CA GLU A 395 -2.63 -31.35 17.04
C GLU A 395 -1.96 -31.17 18.42
N PHE A 396 -2.45 -31.86 19.45
CA PHE A 396 -1.82 -31.82 20.78
C PHE A 396 -0.75 -32.93 20.99
N PHE A 397 -0.61 -33.89 20.07
CA PHE A 397 0.31 -35.05 20.24
C PHE A 397 0.98 -35.61 18.98
N ARG A 398 1.04 -34.92 17.83
CA ARG A 398 1.64 -35.50 16.61
C ARG A 398 2.94 -34.81 16.17
N GLU A 399 3.96 -34.86 17.00
CA GLU A 399 5.35 -34.80 16.52
C GLU A 399 5.87 -36.23 16.40
N ASN A 400 5.97 -36.71 15.15
CA ASN A 400 7.01 -37.59 14.60
C ASN A 400 6.50 -38.20 13.28
N GLU A 401 7.39 -38.24 12.28
CA GLU A 401 7.24 -38.76 10.91
C GLU A 401 6.70 -37.77 9.87
N ALA A 402 7.62 -36.99 9.27
CA ALA A 402 7.97 -37.09 7.85
C ALA A 402 8.82 -35.88 7.39
N GLU A 403 10.15 -35.97 7.51
CA GLU A 403 11.08 -35.27 6.62
C GLU A 403 11.83 -36.35 5.83
N GLU A 404 11.30 -36.70 4.65
CA GLU A 404 12.08 -37.28 3.56
C GLU A 404 11.85 -36.36 2.36
N GLU A 405 12.75 -35.41 2.15
CA GLU A 405 12.84 -34.66 0.90
C GLU A 405 13.50 -35.56 -0.16
N GLU A 406 12.70 -35.97 -1.15
CA GLU A 406 13.17 -36.67 -2.35
C GLU A 406 13.76 -35.62 -3.33
N PHE A 407 15.09 -35.51 -3.33
CA PHE A 407 15.85 -34.68 -4.28
C PHE A 407 15.98 -35.46 -5.60
N VAL A 408 15.34 -34.97 -6.66
CA VAL A 408 15.47 -35.52 -8.02
C VAL A 408 16.78 -35.06 -8.65
N ASP A 409 17.63 -36.03 -8.95
CA ASP A 409 18.93 -35.92 -9.63
C ASP A 409 18.74 -35.78 -11.15
N ASP A 410 19.20 -34.67 -11.73
CA ASP A 410 19.42 -34.53 -13.18
C ASP A 410 20.93 -34.48 -13.42
N GLY A 411 21.47 -35.61 -13.86
CA GLY A 411 22.89 -35.80 -14.12
C GLY A 411 23.41 -35.05 -15.35
N ASN A 412 24.64 -34.55 -15.19
CA ASN A 412 25.82 -34.92 -16.00
C ASN A 412 26.59 -33.74 -16.63
N SER A 413 27.74 -33.39 -16.06
CA SER A 413 28.97 -33.11 -16.85
C SER A 413 30.22 -33.19 -15.97
N ALA A 414 31.14 -34.06 -16.38
CA ALA A 414 32.39 -34.50 -15.77
C ALA A 414 33.48 -33.42 -15.51
N SER A 415 34.28 -33.60 -14.45
CA SER A 415 35.72 -34.00 -14.50
C SER A 415 36.36 -34.06 -13.09
N PRO A 416 37.40 -34.89 -12.85
CA PRO A 416 37.82 -35.32 -11.51
C PRO A 416 39.04 -34.58 -10.93
N VAL A 417 39.12 -34.46 -9.61
CA VAL A 417 40.28 -34.00 -8.84
C VAL A 417 40.69 -35.12 -7.85
N PRO A 418 41.99 -35.36 -7.59
CA PRO A 418 42.48 -36.63 -7.01
C PRO A 418 42.50 -36.67 -5.48
N GLU A 419 42.38 -37.89 -4.97
CA GLU A 419 42.61 -38.32 -3.58
C GLU A 419 43.99 -37.92 -3.06
N LEU A 420 44.05 -37.51 -1.78
CA LEU A 420 45.28 -37.44 -1.00
C LEU A 420 45.18 -38.38 0.20
N HIS A 421 46.22 -39.18 0.34
CA HIS A 421 46.41 -40.29 1.27
C HIS A 421 46.43 -39.89 2.75
N ASP A 422 45.92 -40.83 3.54
CA ASP A 422 46.08 -41.02 4.97
C ASP A 422 47.47 -41.63 5.23
N ASP A 423 48.25 -41.05 6.14
CA ASP A 423 49.45 -41.66 6.72
C ASP A 423 49.39 -41.49 8.24
N SER A 424 49.15 -42.61 8.90
CA SER A 424 49.43 -42.92 10.29
C SER A 424 50.93 -42.87 10.57
N ASP A 425 51.34 -42.45 11.77
CA ASP A 425 52.43 -43.09 12.50
C ASP A 425 52.33 -42.78 14.00
N ASP A 426 52.41 -43.86 14.77
CA ASP A 426 52.48 -43.98 16.22
C ASP A 426 53.86 -43.52 16.76
N GLU A 427 53.92 -42.98 17.99
CA GLU A 427 54.95 -43.39 18.97
C GLU A 427 54.64 -42.92 20.41
N GLU A 428 54.97 -43.82 21.35
CA GLU A 428 54.62 -43.85 22.77
C GLU A 428 55.37 -42.83 23.69
N ALA A 429 54.68 -42.43 24.78
CA ALA A 429 55.07 -42.24 26.20
C ALA A 429 56.57 -42.13 26.63
N PRO A 430 56.93 -41.48 27.79
CA PRO A 430 56.13 -41.48 29.02
C PRO A 430 56.16 -40.23 29.94
N LEU A 431 55.27 -40.33 30.93
CA LEU A 431 55.21 -39.65 32.23
C LEU A 431 56.56 -39.17 32.80
N ASN A 432 56.59 -37.94 33.32
CA ASN A 432 57.22 -37.72 34.61
C ASN A 432 56.61 -36.55 35.40
N ASP A 433 56.51 -36.82 36.69
CA ASP A 433 55.97 -36.03 37.80
C ASP A 433 57.07 -35.09 38.34
N SER A 434 56.75 -33.84 38.64
CA SER A 434 57.35 -33.04 39.74
C SER A 434 56.78 -31.63 39.76
N GLY A 435 56.41 -31.19 40.95
CA GLY A 435 55.67 -29.96 41.19
C GLY A 435 56.47 -28.66 41.12
N HIS A 436 55.72 -27.57 41.07
CA HIS A 436 55.81 -26.48 42.03
C HIS A 436 54.53 -25.64 42.06
#